data_AF-A0A9D9BX47-F1
#
_entry.id   AF-A0A9D9BX47-F1
#
_cell.length_a   1.000
_cell.length_b   1.000
_cell.length_c   1.000
_cell.angle_alpha   90.00
_cell.angle_beta   90.00
_cell.angle_gamma   90.00
#
_symmetry.space_group_name_H-M   'P 1'
#
loop_
_entity.id
_entity.type
_entity.pdbx_description
1 polymer ?
#
loop_
_entity_poly.entity_id
_entity_poly.type
_entity_poly.pdbx_seq_one_letter_code
_entity_poly.pdbx_strand_id
1 'polypeptide(L)'
;MNKYDVIIVGAGPMGIYMAYELMLKAPEKKVLLIDRGRDIGKRNCPILAGKVKQCPVDKRGHSGCKPACSMTCGFGGSGAYSDGKFNITN
;
A
#
# COMPACT_ATOMS: atom_id res chain seq x y z
N MET A 1 25.22 0.47 5.22
CA MET A 1 23.93 1.10 4.89
C MET A 1 23.82 1.16 3.37
N ASN A 2 22.78 0.58 2.77
CA ASN A 2 22.65 0.58 1.32
C ASN A 2 22.32 2.00 0.84
N LYS A 3 23.07 2.51 -0.14
CA LYS A 3 22.76 3.77 -0.81
C LYS A 3 21.74 3.51 -1.93
N TYR A 4 20.65 4.25 -1.90
CA TYR A 4 19.64 4.29 -2.96
C TYR A 4 19.65 5.66 -3.61
N ASP A 5 19.46 5.71 -4.93
CA ASP A 5 19.34 6.97 -5.67
C ASP A 5 17.95 7.57 -5.51
N VAL A 6 16.93 6.72 -5.36
CA VAL A 6 15.53 7.10 -5.20
C VAL A 6 14.89 6.24 -4.13
N ILE A 7 14.16 6.87 -3.21
CA ILE A 7 13.32 6.19 -2.22
C ILE A 7 11.87 6.61 -2.46
N ILE A 8 11.00 5.64 -2.70
CA ILE A 8 9.57 5.83 -2.91
C ILE A 8 8.85 5.31 -1.67
N VAL A 9 8.11 6.20 -1.00
CA VAL A 9 7.34 5.88 0.20
C VAL A 9 5.86 5.77 -0.15
N GLY A 10 5.33 4.55 -0.07
CA GLY A 10 3.96 4.20 -0.42
C GLY A 10 3.93 3.32 -1.68
N ALA A 11 3.53 2.06 -1.52
CA ALA A 11 3.36 1.10 -2.62
C ALA A 11 1.92 1.11 -3.16
N GLY A 12 1.30 2.28 -3.25
CA GLY A 12 0.07 2.48 -4.01
C GLY A 12 0.30 2.50 -5.53
N PRO A 13 -0.75 2.69 -6.35
CA PRO A 13 -0.62 2.73 -7.81
C PRO A 13 0.46 3.73 -8.28
N MET A 14 0.47 4.94 -7.73
CA MET A 14 1.49 5.95 -8.04
C MET A 14 2.92 5.44 -7.78
N GLY A 15 3.18 4.88 -6.59
CA GLY A 15 4.52 4.43 -6.22
C GLY A 15 4.98 3.21 -7.01
N ILE A 16 4.06 2.28 -7.30
CA ILE A 16 4.33 1.10 -8.14
C ILE A 16 4.68 1.54 -9.57
N TYR A 17 3.86 2.40 -10.18
CA TYR A 17 4.10 2.87 -11.54
C TYR A 17 5.33 3.78 -11.64
N MET A 18 5.61 4.60 -10.62
CA MET A 18 6.86 5.38 -10.57
C MET A 18 8.08 4.45 -10.54
N ALA A 19 8.05 3.40 -9.70
CA ALA A 19 9.14 2.43 -9.64
C ALA A 19 9.31 1.70 -10.99
N TYR A 20 8.20 1.28 -11.61
CA TYR A 20 8.20 0.65 -12.93
C TYR A 20 8.79 1.56 -14.02
N GLU A 21 8.35 2.81 -14.10
CA GLU A 21 8.87 3.78 -15.07
C GLU A 21 10.35 4.06 -14.87
N LEU A 22 10.83 4.13 -13.62
CA LEU A 22 12.25 4.27 -13.33
C LEU A 22 13.05 3.04 -13.76
N MET A 23 12.52 1.83 -13.59
CA MET A 23 13.17 0.61 -14.07
C MET A 23 13.33 0.59 -15.59
N LEU A 24 12.41 1.21 -16.33
CA LEU A 24 12.47 1.30 -17.79
C LEU A 24 13.35 2.45 -18.29
N LYS A 25 13.19 3.64 -17.71
CA LYS A 25 13.80 4.89 -18.20
C LYS A 25 15.16 5.21 -17.57
N ALA A 26 15.45 4.63 -16.40
CA ALA A 26 16.68 4.87 -15.66
C ALA A 26 17.15 3.57 -14.94
N PRO A 27 17.41 2.49 -15.70
CA PRO A 27 17.73 1.16 -15.15
C PRO A 27 19.00 1.11 -14.29
N GLU A 28 19.87 2.12 -14.39
CA GLU A 28 21.06 2.26 -13.57
C GLU A 28 20.78 2.75 -12.14
N LYS A 29 19.59 3.33 -11.90
CA LYS A 29 19.19 3.86 -10.58
C LYS A 29 18.81 2.75 -9.62
N LYS A 30 19.35 2.81 -8.41
CA LYS A 30 18.95 1.95 -7.29
C LYS A 30 17.72 2.55 -6.62
N VAL A 31 16.56 1.95 -6.90
CA VAL A 31 15.28 2.40 -6.36
C VAL A 31 14.85 1.52 -5.17
N LEU A 32 14.44 2.16 -4.07
CA LEU A 32 13.79 1.51 -2.94
C LEU A 32 12.32 1.90 -2.89
N LEU A 33 11.41 0.94 -3.09
CA LEU A 33 9.98 1.11 -2.82
C LEU A 33 9.63 0.50 -1.47
N ILE A 34 9.05 1.30 -0.57
CA ILE A 34 8.64 0.84 0.76
C ILE A 34 7.20 1.22 1.08
N ASP A 35 6.53 0.38 1.84
CA ASP A 35 5.21 0.65 2.39
C ASP A 35 5.11 0.16 3.83
N ARG A 36 4.30 0.82 4.65
CA ARG A 36 4.02 0.43 6.04
C ARG A 36 3.18 -0.84 6.16
N GLY A 37 2.50 -1.24 5.08
CA GLY A 37 1.62 -2.39 5.03
C GLY A 37 2.33 -3.68 4.63
N ARG A 38 1.56 -4.59 4.06
CA ARG A 38 2.03 -5.92 3.67
C ARG A 38 1.98 -6.10 2.16
N ASP A 39 2.72 -7.09 1.68
CA ASP A 39 2.57 -7.61 0.33
C ASP A 39 1.13 -8.11 0.09
N ILE A 40 0.66 -8.08 -1.15
CA ILE A 40 -0.75 -8.27 -1.54
C ILE A 40 -1.32 -9.59 -1.02
N GLY A 41 -0.58 -10.70 -1.16
CA GLY A 41 -0.99 -12.02 -0.67
C GLY A 41 -1.04 -12.16 0.85
N LYS A 42 -0.47 -11.20 1.59
CA LYS A 42 -0.43 -11.18 3.07
C LYS A 42 -1.34 -10.10 3.67
N ARG A 43 -1.99 -9.29 2.85
CA ARG A 43 -2.99 -8.31 3.29
C ARG A 43 -4.25 -9.05 3.72
N ASN A 44 -4.70 -8.80 4.95
CA ASN A 44 -5.83 -9.49 5.55
C ASN A 44 -6.64 -8.51 6.41
N CYS A 45 -7.89 -8.26 6.03
CA CYS A 45 -8.83 -7.45 6.79
C CYS A 45 -9.92 -8.35 7.39
N PRO A 46 -10.10 -8.40 8.73
CA PRO A 46 -11.13 -9.25 9.34
C PRO A 46 -12.55 -8.80 8.99
N ILE A 47 -12.75 -7.52 8.61
CA ILE A 47 -14.03 -7.01 8.10
C ILE A 47 -14.35 -7.63 6.74
N LEU A 48 -13.38 -7.63 5.80
CA LEU A 48 -13.56 -8.28 4.50
C LEU A 48 -13.79 -9.79 4.63
N ALA A 49 -13.17 -10.41 5.64
CA ALA A 49 -13.37 -11.82 5.95
C ALA A 49 -14.69 -12.09 6.72
N GLY A 50 -15.54 -11.08 6.95
CA GLY A 50 -16.81 -11.23 7.66
C GLY A 50 -16.71 -11.57 9.16
N LYS A 51 -15.51 -11.48 9.74
CA LYS A 51 -15.25 -11.89 11.13
C LYS A 51 -15.66 -10.84 12.16
N VAL A 52 -15.63 -9.57 11.77
CA VAL A 52 -15.98 -8.42 12.63
C VAL A 52 -16.71 -7.37 11.81
N LYS A 53 -17.60 -6.60 12.46
CA LYS A 53 -18.38 -5.52 11.81
C LYS A 53 -17.65 -4.18 11.74
N GLN A 54 -16.66 -3.97 12.62
CA GLN A 54 -15.94 -2.71 12.75
C GLN A 54 -14.46 -2.98 13.02
N CYS A 55 -13.63 -1.97 12.75
CA CYS A 55 -12.20 -2.04 13.05
C CYS A 55 -11.98 -2.23 14.56
N PRO A 56 -10.92 -2.97 14.95
CA PRO A 56 -10.55 -3.09 16.36
C PRO A 56 -10.16 -1.72 16.92
N VAL A 57 -10.48 -1.49 18.19
CA VAL A 57 -10.11 -0.29 18.93
C VAL A 57 -9.00 -0.63 19.91
N ASP A 58 -7.93 0.18 19.92
CA ASP A 58 -6.83 -0.05 20.85
C ASP A 58 -7.13 0.48 22.26
N LYS A 59 -6.24 0.17 23.23
CA LYS A 59 -6.38 0.60 24.63
C LYS A 59 -6.42 2.12 24.82
N ARG A 60 -6.07 2.91 23.81
CA ARG A 60 -6.10 4.38 23.80
C ARG A 60 -7.33 4.93 23.09
N GLY A 61 -8.23 4.06 22.61
CA GLY A 61 -9.44 4.45 21.89
C GLY A 61 -9.26 4.64 20.38
N HIS A 62 -8.09 4.33 19.81
CA HIS A 62 -7.90 4.47 18.36
C HIS A 62 -8.43 3.28 17.58
N SER A 63 -9.29 3.54 16.60
CA SER A 63 -9.82 2.53 15.68
C SER A 63 -8.85 2.24 14.53
N GLY A 64 -8.54 0.97 14.30
CA GLY A 64 -7.74 0.53 13.15
C GLY A 64 -6.81 -0.64 13.44
N CYS A 65 -6.45 -1.37 12.38
CA CYS A 65 -5.48 -2.47 12.49
C CYS A 65 -4.05 -1.93 12.71
N LYS A 66 -3.29 -2.63 13.55
CA LYS A 66 -1.85 -2.40 13.75
C LYS A 66 -1.02 -3.49 13.06
N PRO A 67 0.18 -3.17 12.54
CA PRO A 67 0.78 -1.83 12.46
C PRO A 67 0.15 -0.94 11.36
N ALA A 68 -0.57 -1.55 10.41
CA ALA A 68 -1.23 -0.84 9.32
C ALA A 68 -2.54 -1.52 8.92
N CYS A 69 -3.45 -0.72 8.39
CA CYS A 69 -4.71 -1.22 7.85
C CYS A 69 -4.45 -1.97 6.55
N SER A 70 -4.88 -3.23 6.47
CA SER A 70 -4.76 -4.00 5.23
C SER A 70 -5.68 -3.49 4.12
N MET A 71 -6.68 -2.62 4.39
CA MET A 71 -7.50 -2.03 3.33
C MET A 71 -6.79 -0.89 2.59
N THR A 72 -6.03 -0.06 3.32
CA THR A 72 -5.48 1.19 2.79
C THR A 72 -3.96 1.18 2.65
N CYS A 73 -3.25 0.24 3.28
CA CYS A 73 -1.80 0.14 3.26
C CYS A 73 -1.32 -1.22 2.73
N GLY A 74 -0.12 -1.24 2.17
CA GLY A 74 0.50 -2.40 1.55
C GLY A 74 0.59 -2.24 0.04
N PHE A 75 1.09 -3.29 -0.62
CA PHE A 75 1.21 -3.30 -2.09
C PHE A 75 -0.17 -3.10 -2.74
N GLY A 76 -0.27 -2.15 -3.67
CA GLY A 76 -1.52 -1.70 -4.31
C GLY A 76 -2.27 -0.60 -3.53
N GLY A 77 -1.82 -0.21 -2.34
CA GLY A 77 -2.42 0.85 -1.52
C GLY A 77 -3.92 0.65 -1.28
N SER A 78 -4.67 1.74 -1.19
CA SER A 78 -6.15 1.70 -1.07
C SER A 78 -6.87 1.18 -2.31
N GLY A 79 -6.21 1.17 -3.47
CA GLY A 79 -6.80 0.68 -4.73
C GLY A 79 -7.00 -0.84 -4.75
N ALA A 80 -6.17 -1.60 -4.02
CA ALA A 80 -6.16 -3.07 -4.07
C ALA A 80 -7.48 -3.75 -3.67
N TYR A 81 -8.29 -3.11 -2.82
CA TYR A 81 -9.61 -3.59 -2.40
C TYR A 81 -10.74 -2.64 -2.81
N SER A 82 -10.47 -1.79 -3.80
CA SER A 82 -11.51 -0.97 -4.44
C SER A 82 -12.22 -1.76 -5.54
N ASP A 83 -13.30 -1.19 -6.07
CA ASP A 83 -13.95 -1.69 -7.28
C ASP A 83 -13.14 -1.41 -8.56
N GLY A 84 -11.95 -0.80 -8.44
CA GLY A 84 -11.06 -0.54 -9.56
C GLY A 84 -11.59 0.48 -10.56
N LYS A 85 -12.62 1.26 -10.19
CA LYS A 85 -13.19 2.25 -11.09
C LYS A 85 -12.22 3.40 -11.31
N PHE A 86 -11.88 3.63 -12.58
CA PHE A 86 -11.10 4.77 -13.00
C PHE A 86 -12.04 5.87 -13.47
N ASN A 87 -12.22 6.91 -12.65
CA ASN A 87 -13.06 8.05 -13.01
C ASN A 87 -12.27 8.98 -13.93
N ILE A 88 -12.57 8.93 -15.23
CA ILE A 88 -12.12 9.94 -16.19
C ILE A 88 -13.13 11.07 -16.17
N THR A 89 -12.81 12.15 -15.48
CA THR A 89 -13.54 13.41 -15.61
C THR A 89 -12.79 14.27 -16.62
N ASN A 90 -13.43 14.48 -17.77
CA ASN A 90 -12.96 15.38 -18.82
C ASN A 90 -13.22 16.84 -18.43
#